data_AF-A0A7S2N1B8-F1
#
_entry.id   AF-A0A7S2N1B8-F1
#
_cell.length_a   1.000
_cell.length_b   1.000
_cell.length_c   1.000
_cell.angle_alpha   90.00
_cell.angle_beta   90.00
_cell.angle_gamma   90.00
#
_symmetry.space_group_name_H-M   'P 1'
#
loop_
_entity.id
_entity.type
_entity.pdbx_description
1 polymer ?
#
loop_
_entity_poly.entity_id
_entity_poly.type
_entity_poly.pdbx_seq_one_letter_code
_entity_poly.pdbx_strand_id
1 'polypeptide(L)'
;SQRASMAEPEVHLQVAFGGGLEPCETVADFAFCPPWEPGGGGPGAGQPGPVEAVWLSLAVVFMSSRGRVSAFSPVLPSAALLPAPVLDALEAALGGEGGAEAPGADLPTREWLRHTLLRPGGREEACAPAIAKGSFVKVRHQVHLHGHSQLYRQRFRPREQAFVEDRPEGAGGDLSPRSPRHLRSAYSSVCLVAQTPATVLARATATGLVEVLVASGALNPSFDSPGGPPGAGDELLCSVFEEIDLCSAPAKFSSLRLSGLAAPRPAGGGPAEGPIVLARSRTLVSAIALPWVATLGSSNGAPVDALPLATVTTLAELR
;
A
#
# COMPACT_ATOMS: atom_id res chain seq x y z
N SER A 1 -4.85 4.32 -32.26
CA SER A 1 -4.89 3.40 -31.11
C SER A 1 -3.58 2.62 -31.10
N GLN A 2 -2.58 3.07 -30.33
CA GLN A 2 -1.37 2.28 -30.13
C GLN A 2 -1.71 1.21 -29.08
N ARG A 3 -1.93 -0.03 -29.53
CA ARG A 3 -1.90 -1.19 -28.65
C ARG A 3 -0.42 -1.48 -28.36
N ALA A 4 0.07 -1.01 -27.22
CA ALA A 4 1.33 -1.51 -26.70
C ALA A 4 1.12 -2.99 -26.32
N SER A 5 1.66 -3.91 -27.11
CA SER A 5 1.82 -5.30 -26.67
C SER A 5 3.08 -5.35 -25.81
N MET A 6 2.94 -5.50 -24.50
CA MET A 6 4.05 -5.95 -23.67
C MET A 6 4.40 -7.37 -24.10
N ALA A 7 5.57 -7.56 -24.73
CA ALA A 7 6.00 -8.86 -25.21
C ALA A 7 6.33 -9.81 -24.04
N GLU A 8 6.85 -9.27 -22.92
CA GLU A 8 7.09 -9.99 -21.67
C GLU A 8 6.97 -9.02 -20.48
N PRO A 9 6.29 -9.38 -19.37
CA PRO A 9 6.24 -8.53 -18.19
C PRO A 9 7.56 -8.63 -17.40
N GLU A 10 8.10 -7.49 -16.96
CA GLU A 10 9.33 -7.43 -16.15
C GLU A 10 9.17 -8.15 -14.79
N VAL A 11 7.96 -8.21 -14.25
CA VAL A 11 7.66 -8.83 -12.95
C VAL A 11 6.54 -9.84 -13.09
N HIS A 12 6.81 -11.08 -12.70
CA HIS A 12 5.81 -12.13 -12.53
C HIS A 12 5.54 -12.34 -11.04
N LEU A 13 4.39 -11.90 -10.56
CA LEU A 13 3.95 -12.11 -9.18
C LEU A 13 2.93 -13.27 -9.16
N GLN A 14 3.14 -14.22 -8.26
CA GLN A 14 2.18 -15.27 -7.97
C GLN A 14 1.45 -14.87 -6.69
N VAL A 15 0.15 -14.60 -6.81
CA VAL A 15 -0.69 -14.14 -5.71
C VAL A 15 -1.57 -15.31 -5.27
N ALA A 16 -1.47 -15.71 -4.00
CA ALA A 16 -2.23 -16.82 -3.41
C ALA A 16 -3.13 -16.38 -2.26
N PHE A 17 -3.03 -15.12 -1.81
CA PHE A 17 -3.82 -14.56 -0.71
C PHE A 17 -3.68 -15.32 0.62
N GLY A 18 -2.47 -15.79 0.95
CA GLY A 18 -2.14 -16.42 2.24
C GLY A 18 -2.58 -17.89 2.38
N GLY A 19 -3.10 -18.50 1.33
CA GLY A 19 -3.52 -19.90 1.32
C GLY A 19 -4.18 -20.17 -0.01
N GLY A 20 -3.59 -21.11 -0.77
CA GLY A 20 -3.83 -21.34 -2.20
C GLY A 20 -5.26 -21.03 -2.63
N LEU A 21 -5.37 -20.29 -3.74
CA LEU A 21 -6.65 -19.78 -4.28
C LEU A 21 -7.74 -20.85 -4.14
N GLU A 22 -8.75 -20.56 -3.32
CA GLU A 22 -9.95 -21.38 -3.35
C GLU A 22 -10.46 -21.44 -4.79
N PRO A 23 -11.06 -22.57 -5.21
CA PRO A 23 -11.58 -22.68 -6.56
C PRO A 23 -12.48 -21.46 -6.87
N CYS A 24 -12.16 -20.79 -7.99
CA CYS A 24 -12.80 -19.58 -8.51
C CYS A 24 -12.40 -18.23 -7.89
N GLU A 25 -11.41 -18.16 -6.99
CA GLU A 25 -10.91 -16.87 -6.53
C GLU A 25 -9.97 -16.22 -7.54
N THR A 26 -10.25 -14.96 -7.89
CA THR A 26 -9.48 -14.17 -8.84
C THR A 26 -9.07 -12.82 -8.24
N VAL A 27 -8.04 -12.19 -8.81
CA VAL A 27 -7.68 -10.81 -8.51
C VAL A 27 -8.79 -9.90 -9.04
N ALA A 28 -9.41 -9.12 -8.16
CA ALA A 28 -10.48 -8.19 -8.49
C ALA A 28 -9.97 -6.75 -8.71
N ASP A 29 -8.95 -6.33 -7.96
CA ASP A 29 -8.30 -5.04 -8.17
C ASP A 29 -6.85 -5.06 -7.68
N PHE A 30 -6.08 -4.06 -8.10
CA PHE A 30 -4.74 -3.81 -7.58
C PHE A 30 -4.46 -2.31 -7.53
N ALA A 31 -3.59 -1.89 -6.62
CA ALA A 31 -3.15 -0.51 -6.53
C ALA A 31 -1.65 -0.45 -6.19
N PHE A 32 -0.93 0.43 -6.88
CA PHE A 32 0.36 0.89 -6.38
C PHE A 32 0.12 1.82 -5.21
N CYS A 33 0.95 1.71 -4.19
CA CYS A 33 0.90 2.64 -3.07
C CYS A 33 1.32 4.04 -3.53
N PRO A 34 0.71 5.11 -2.99
CA PRO A 34 1.09 6.47 -3.31
C PRO A 34 2.57 6.74 -2.93
N PRO A 35 3.23 7.70 -3.61
CA PRO A 35 4.57 8.11 -3.25
C PRO A 35 4.61 8.60 -1.80
N TRP A 36 5.68 8.27 -1.09
CA TRP A 36 5.89 8.77 0.26
C TRP A 36 6.24 10.27 0.21
N GLU A 37 5.51 11.08 0.97
CA GLU A 37 5.83 12.50 1.19
C GLU A 37 6.34 12.69 2.62
N PRO A 38 7.58 13.18 2.81
CA PRO A 38 8.07 13.51 4.15
C PRO A 38 7.23 14.64 4.74
N GLY A 39 6.78 14.46 5.98
CA GLY A 39 6.05 15.47 6.73
C GLY A 39 6.77 16.83 6.68
N GLY A 40 6.10 17.83 6.13
CA GLY A 40 6.71 19.13 5.90
C GLY A 40 6.73 20.03 7.15
N GLY A 41 7.93 20.45 7.55
CA GLY A 41 8.19 21.81 8.04
C GLY A 41 7.55 22.24 9.37
N GLY A 42 7.97 21.65 10.47
CA GLY A 42 8.10 22.34 11.77
C GLY A 42 9.58 22.43 12.16
N PRO A 43 9.97 23.21 13.19
CA PRO A 43 11.32 23.15 13.75
C PRO A 43 11.56 21.72 14.29
N GLY A 44 12.17 20.88 13.47
CA GLY A 44 12.13 19.41 13.57
C GLY A 44 12.06 18.67 12.22
N ALA A 45 11.88 19.39 11.10
CA ALA A 45 11.84 18.91 9.71
C ALA A 45 13.18 18.40 9.16
N GLY A 46 13.90 17.62 9.96
CA GLY A 46 15.12 16.91 9.58
C GLY A 46 15.12 15.45 10.05
N GLN A 47 14.00 14.94 10.56
CA GLN A 47 13.88 13.51 10.86
C GLN A 47 13.49 12.74 9.60
N PRO A 48 14.24 11.71 9.19
CA PRO A 48 13.78 10.76 8.18
C PRO A 48 12.45 10.19 8.68
N GLY A 49 11.40 10.23 7.86
CA GLY A 49 10.14 9.59 8.25
C GLY A 49 10.30 8.09 8.40
N PRO A 50 9.27 7.40 8.92
CA PRO A 50 9.33 5.97 9.16
C PRO A 50 9.70 5.23 7.88
N VAL A 51 10.76 4.43 7.96
CA VAL A 51 11.32 3.62 6.86
C VAL A 51 10.26 2.71 6.25
N GLU A 52 9.34 2.26 7.07
CA GLU A 52 8.15 1.47 6.74
C GLU A 52 7.29 2.16 5.68
N ALA A 53 7.10 3.48 5.79
CA ALA A 53 6.31 4.24 4.83
C ALA A 53 6.98 4.30 3.45
N VAL A 54 8.31 4.31 3.43
CA VAL A 54 9.07 4.31 2.18
C VAL A 54 8.95 2.96 1.47
N TRP A 55 9.04 1.85 2.20
CA TRP A 55 8.84 0.52 1.63
C TRP A 55 7.41 0.29 1.14
N LEU A 56 6.43 0.88 1.82
CA LEU A 56 5.05 0.92 1.34
C LEU A 56 4.95 1.66 0.02
N SER A 57 5.61 2.80 -0.18
CA SER A 57 5.57 3.55 -1.44
C SER A 57 6.14 2.78 -2.65
N LEU A 58 6.94 1.74 -2.38
CA LEU A 58 7.48 0.83 -3.39
C LEU A 58 6.68 -0.48 -3.48
N ALA A 59 5.51 -0.56 -2.84
CA ALA A 59 4.68 -1.76 -2.82
C ALA A 59 3.53 -1.69 -3.83
N VAL A 60 3.05 -2.86 -4.20
CA VAL A 60 1.76 -3.06 -4.88
C VAL A 60 0.87 -3.93 -4.00
N VAL A 61 -0.40 -3.55 -3.90
CA VAL A 61 -1.43 -4.32 -3.21
C VAL A 61 -2.37 -4.94 -4.23
N PHE A 62 -2.73 -6.19 -4.01
CA PHE A 62 -3.73 -6.94 -4.76
C PHE A 62 -4.89 -7.28 -3.83
N MET A 63 -6.09 -7.25 -4.38
CA MET A 63 -7.29 -7.66 -3.68
C MET A 63 -8.01 -8.74 -4.49
N SER A 64 -8.47 -9.77 -3.80
CA SER A 64 -9.26 -10.83 -4.41
C SER A 64 -10.73 -10.44 -4.56
N SER A 65 -11.46 -11.18 -5.40
CA SER A 65 -12.92 -11.09 -5.51
C SER A 65 -13.68 -11.31 -4.19
N ARG A 66 -13.04 -11.94 -3.20
CA ARG A 66 -13.57 -12.19 -1.85
C ARG A 66 -13.06 -11.20 -0.80
N GLY A 67 -12.27 -10.21 -1.22
CA GLY A 67 -11.75 -9.15 -0.36
C GLY A 67 -10.45 -9.49 0.35
N ARG A 68 -9.84 -10.67 0.13
CA ARG A 68 -8.50 -10.96 0.67
C ARG A 68 -7.49 -9.98 0.07
N VAL A 69 -6.55 -9.50 0.88
CA VAL A 69 -5.54 -8.55 0.43
C VAL A 69 -4.16 -9.18 0.54
N SER A 70 -3.32 -8.91 -0.44
CA SER A 70 -1.91 -9.31 -0.42
C SER A 70 -1.06 -8.23 -1.05
N ALA A 71 0.15 -8.09 -0.55
CA ALA A 71 1.06 -7.08 -1.01
C ALA A 71 2.42 -7.66 -1.36
N PHE A 72 3.12 -6.97 -2.25
CA PHE A 72 4.48 -7.29 -2.64
C PHE A 72 5.30 -6.02 -2.48
N SER A 73 6.40 -6.11 -1.75
CA SER A 73 7.36 -5.01 -1.62
C SER A 73 8.79 -5.52 -1.54
N PRO A 74 9.73 -4.83 -2.21
CA PRO A 74 9.49 -3.75 -3.18
C PRO A 74 9.16 -4.31 -4.57
N VAL A 75 8.27 -3.65 -5.32
CA VAL A 75 8.08 -3.85 -6.75
C VAL A 75 8.69 -2.67 -7.49
N LEU A 76 9.88 -2.88 -8.04
CA LEU A 76 10.69 -1.83 -8.64
C LEU A 76 10.55 -1.86 -10.17
N PRO A 77 10.06 -0.82 -10.85
CA PRO A 77 10.08 -0.77 -12.31
C PRO A 77 11.51 -0.65 -12.86
N SER A 78 11.73 -0.94 -14.15
CA SER A 78 13.01 -0.73 -14.84
C SER A 78 13.56 0.70 -14.70
N ALA A 79 12.67 1.68 -14.69
CA ALA A 79 12.94 3.06 -14.34
C ALA A 79 12.00 3.52 -13.23
N ALA A 80 12.54 4.04 -12.13
CA ALA A 80 11.78 4.59 -11.02
C ALA A 80 12.13 6.07 -10.80
N LEU A 81 11.13 6.89 -10.50
CA LEU A 81 11.34 8.26 -10.02
C LEU A 81 11.36 8.23 -8.50
N LEU A 82 12.51 8.57 -7.90
CA LEU A 82 12.69 8.58 -6.46
C LEU A 82 13.06 10.01 -6.00
N PRO A 83 12.20 10.67 -5.23
CA PRO A 83 12.53 11.95 -4.58
C PRO A 83 13.76 11.81 -3.66
N ALA A 84 14.58 12.86 -3.53
CA ALA A 84 15.73 12.86 -2.62
C ALA A 84 15.38 12.40 -1.18
N PRO A 85 14.27 12.84 -0.55
CA PRO A 85 13.94 12.38 0.79
C PRO A 85 13.69 10.86 0.87
N VAL A 86 13.09 10.26 -0.17
CA VAL A 86 12.90 8.81 -0.27
C VAL A 86 14.27 8.11 -0.32
N LEU A 87 15.21 8.66 -1.08
CA LEU A 87 16.57 8.12 -1.15
C LEU A 87 17.31 8.23 0.18
N ASP A 88 17.20 9.36 0.88
CA ASP A 88 17.82 9.58 2.19
C ASP A 88 17.26 8.61 3.25
N ALA A 89 15.94 8.41 3.25
CA ALA A 89 15.28 7.46 4.15
C ALA A 89 15.66 6.01 3.82
N LEU A 90 15.77 5.64 2.54
CA LEU A 90 16.31 4.34 2.13
C LEU A 90 17.78 4.17 2.51
N GLU A 91 18.59 5.24 2.44
CA GLU A 91 19.99 5.20 2.85
C GLU A 91 20.13 5.00 4.34
N ALA A 92 19.33 5.69 5.16
CA ALA A 92 19.27 5.44 6.60
C ALA A 92 18.83 4.00 6.93
N ALA A 93 17.84 3.47 6.20
CA ALA A 93 17.35 2.09 6.39
C ALA A 93 18.37 1.02 5.97
N LEU A 94 19.13 1.27 4.91
CA LEU A 94 20.02 0.29 4.27
C LEU A 94 21.50 0.48 4.66
N GLY A 95 21.87 1.60 5.28
CA GLY A 95 23.25 1.99 5.54
C GLY A 95 23.46 2.61 6.91
N GLY A 96 24.09 1.87 7.82
CA GLY A 96 24.72 2.44 9.01
C GLY A 96 25.22 1.38 9.98
N GLU A 97 26.51 1.41 10.32
CA GLU A 97 26.97 0.89 11.61
C GLU A 97 26.24 1.71 12.70
N GLY A 98 25.17 1.13 13.26
CA GLY A 98 24.30 1.80 14.25
C GLY A 98 22.94 2.30 13.74
N GLY A 99 22.56 2.05 12.48
CA GLY A 99 21.20 2.30 11.98
C GLY A 99 20.26 1.14 12.31
N ALA A 100 18.99 1.42 12.62
CA ALA A 100 17.96 0.40 12.81
C ALA A 100 17.94 -0.53 11.58
N GLU A 101 18.30 -1.80 11.77
CA GLU A 101 18.37 -2.77 10.68
C GLU A 101 17.02 -2.84 9.97
N ALA A 102 17.00 -2.78 8.63
CA ALA A 102 15.80 -3.09 7.87
C ALA A 102 15.25 -4.46 8.37
N PRO A 103 14.10 -4.48 9.06
CA PRO A 103 13.69 -5.67 9.79
C PRO A 103 13.43 -6.80 8.80
N GLY A 104 14.13 -7.91 8.99
CA GLY A 104 13.89 -9.16 8.24
C GLY A 104 14.72 -9.38 6.96
N ALA A 105 15.59 -8.44 6.53
CA ALA A 105 16.42 -8.65 5.33
C ALA A 105 17.82 -9.20 5.66
N ASP A 106 18.20 -10.33 5.06
CA ASP A 106 19.56 -10.88 5.17
C ASP A 106 20.62 -9.92 4.56
N LEU A 107 21.88 -10.05 4.99
CA LEU A 107 22.97 -9.16 4.53
C LEU A 107 23.03 -9.05 3.00
N PRO A 108 22.96 -10.15 2.22
CA PRO A 108 23.00 -10.04 0.76
C PRO A 108 21.77 -9.36 0.15
N THR A 109 20.57 -9.48 0.74
CA THR A 109 19.39 -8.74 0.32
C THR A 109 19.57 -7.24 0.57
N ARG A 110 20.10 -6.87 1.73
CA ARG A 110 20.42 -5.47 2.05
C ARG A 110 21.45 -4.89 1.08
N GLU A 111 22.52 -5.63 0.78
CA GLU A 111 23.52 -5.23 -0.21
C GLU A 111 22.93 -5.08 -1.60
N TRP A 112 22.09 -6.01 -2.04
CA TRP A 112 21.39 -5.94 -3.32
C TRP A 112 20.44 -4.75 -3.39
N LEU A 113 19.65 -4.49 -2.34
CA LEU A 113 18.77 -3.32 -2.25
C LEU A 113 19.56 -2.02 -2.29
N ARG A 114 20.66 -1.93 -1.53
CA ARG A 114 21.55 -0.76 -1.52
C ARG A 114 22.14 -0.52 -2.91
N HIS A 115 22.61 -1.56 -3.58
CA HIS A 115 23.12 -1.44 -4.94
C HIS A 115 22.01 -1.02 -5.93
N THR A 116 20.86 -1.69 -5.86
CA THR A 116 19.74 -1.50 -6.80
C THR A 116 19.02 -0.16 -6.61
N LEU A 117 18.94 0.39 -5.40
CA LEU A 117 18.22 1.65 -5.08
C LEU A 117 19.16 2.83 -4.85
N LEU A 118 20.34 2.61 -4.26
CA LEU A 118 21.21 3.70 -3.79
C LEU A 118 22.48 3.96 -4.63
N ARG A 119 22.92 3.00 -5.45
CA ARG A 119 24.15 3.20 -6.24
C ARG A 119 24.04 4.43 -7.18
N PRO A 120 25.07 5.30 -7.24
CA PRO A 120 25.04 6.54 -8.03
C PRO A 120 24.97 6.33 -9.55
N GLY A 121 25.51 5.22 -10.05
CA GLY A 121 25.49 4.92 -11.49
C GLY A 121 24.05 4.76 -12.00
N GLY A 122 23.67 5.53 -13.01
CA GLY A 122 22.32 5.53 -13.59
C GLY A 122 21.31 6.42 -12.87
N ARG A 123 21.76 7.30 -11.95
CA ARG A 123 20.94 8.40 -11.42
C ARG A 123 21.09 9.60 -12.35
N GLU A 124 20.01 9.94 -13.05
CA GLU A 124 19.90 11.18 -13.81
C GLU A 124 18.89 12.08 -13.10
N GLU A 125 19.21 13.37 -12.96
CA GLU A 125 18.26 14.33 -12.42
C GLU A 125 17.05 14.40 -13.36
N ALA A 126 15.85 14.26 -12.80
CA ALA A 126 14.64 14.19 -13.57
C ALA A 126 14.26 15.58 -14.10
N CYS A 127 14.65 15.90 -15.33
CA CYS A 127 14.29 17.15 -16.00
C CYS A 127 12.90 17.05 -16.66
N ALA A 128 11.81 17.03 -15.87
CA ALA A 128 10.45 17.14 -16.41
C ALA A 128 9.65 18.26 -15.70
N PRO A 129 8.82 19.03 -16.42
CA PRO A 129 8.16 20.24 -15.91
C PRO A 129 7.16 20.03 -14.77
N ALA A 130 6.79 18.78 -14.45
CA ALA A 130 5.89 18.42 -13.35
C ALA A 130 6.60 17.66 -12.21
N ILE A 131 7.91 17.46 -12.29
CA ILE A 131 8.69 16.72 -11.29
C ILE A 131 9.34 17.71 -10.33
N ALA A 132 9.22 17.47 -9.03
CA ALA A 132 9.86 18.30 -8.01
C ALA A 132 11.38 18.34 -8.22
N LYS A 133 11.99 19.53 -8.09
CA LYS A 133 13.46 19.69 -8.13
C LYS A 133 14.12 18.75 -7.11
N GLY A 134 15.20 18.08 -7.49
CA GLY A 134 15.87 17.08 -6.66
C GLY A 134 15.24 15.68 -6.69
N SER A 135 14.35 15.39 -7.66
CA SER A 135 13.93 14.02 -7.94
C SER A 135 14.89 13.37 -8.94
N PHE A 136 15.20 12.09 -8.72
CA PHE A 136 16.11 11.35 -9.57
C PHE A 136 15.37 10.24 -10.32
N VAL A 137 15.62 10.13 -11.62
CA VAL A 137 15.30 8.92 -12.37
C VAL A 137 16.41 7.93 -12.11
N LYS A 138 16.06 6.77 -11.57
CA LYS A 138 16.98 5.64 -11.48
C LYS A 138 16.66 4.62 -12.56
N VAL A 139 17.54 4.52 -13.55
CA VAL A 139 17.49 3.46 -14.56
C VAL A 139 18.35 2.31 -14.08
N ARG A 140 17.74 1.13 -13.88
CA ARG A 140 18.48 -0.06 -13.44
C ARG A 140 19.30 -0.66 -14.57
N HIS A 141 20.50 -1.14 -14.27
CA HIS A 141 21.26 -1.96 -15.21
C HIS A 141 20.48 -3.25 -15.53
N GLN A 142 20.57 -3.76 -16.76
CA GLN A 142 19.77 -4.90 -17.23
C GLN A 142 19.86 -6.14 -16.33
N VAL A 143 21.02 -6.39 -15.72
CA VAL A 143 21.23 -7.52 -14.78
C VAL A 143 20.48 -7.38 -13.43
N HIS A 144 20.03 -6.17 -13.11
CA HIS A 144 19.27 -5.83 -11.89
C HIS A 144 17.79 -5.55 -12.19
N LEU A 145 17.39 -5.66 -13.46
CA LEU A 145 15.99 -5.64 -13.84
C LEU A 145 15.32 -6.91 -13.33
N HIS A 146 14.09 -6.76 -12.86
CA HIS A 146 13.26 -7.89 -12.51
C HIS A 146 13.13 -8.82 -13.73
N GLY A 147 13.27 -10.12 -13.49
CA GLY A 147 13.09 -11.16 -14.52
C GLY A 147 14.30 -11.43 -15.42
N HIS A 148 15.33 -10.58 -15.43
CA HIS A 148 16.45 -10.69 -16.39
C HIS A 148 17.61 -11.61 -16.00
N SER A 149 17.74 -12.00 -14.71
CA SER A 149 18.77 -12.96 -14.28
C SER A 149 18.16 -14.16 -13.54
N GLN A 150 18.78 -15.33 -13.68
CA GLN A 150 18.40 -16.53 -12.90
C GLN A 150 18.56 -16.27 -11.40
N LEU A 151 19.61 -15.54 -11.01
CA LEU A 151 19.83 -15.11 -9.63
C LEU A 151 18.66 -14.28 -9.10
N TYR A 152 18.13 -13.35 -9.89
CA TYR A 152 16.93 -12.61 -9.51
C TYR A 152 15.73 -13.55 -9.30
N ARG A 153 15.44 -14.41 -10.29
CA ARG A 153 14.27 -15.31 -10.23
C ARG A 153 14.31 -16.28 -9.05
N GLN A 154 15.51 -16.62 -8.58
CA GLN A 154 15.71 -17.57 -7.48
C GLN A 154 15.82 -16.92 -6.09
N ARG A 155 16.18 -15.63 -6.01
CA ARG A 155 16.54 -14.99 -4.72
C ARG A 155 15.89 -13.64 -4.45
N PHE A 156 15.64 -12.84 -5.48
CA PHE A 156 15.21 -11.45 -5.31
C PHE A 156 13.81 -11.20 -5.88
N ARG A 157 13.06 -12.26 -6.15
CA ARG A 157 11.65 -12.17 -6.50
C ARG A 157 10.85 -11.73 -5.25
N PRO A 158 10.04 -10.65 -5.32
CA PRO A 158 9.22 -10.23 -4.19
C PRO A 158 8.27 -11.34 -3.78
N ARG A 159 8.22 -11.60 -2.48
CA ARG A 159 7.36 -12.62 -1.86
C ARG A 159 6.03 -11.99 -1.48
N GLU A 160 4.99 -12.82 -1.49
CA GLU A 160 3.65 -12.42 -1.06
C GLU A 160 3.63 -12.17 0.45
N GLN A 161 3.11 -11.01 0.84
CA GLN A 161 2.75 -10.67 2.21
C GLN A 161 1.22 -10.60 2.31
N ALA A 162 0.60 -11.61 2.89
CA ALA A 162 -0.85 -11.74 2.96
C ALA A 162 -1.41 -11.02 4.18
N PHE A 163 -2.45 -10.21 3.99
CA PHE A 163 -3.15 -9.58 5.10
C PHE A 163 -4.11 -10.59 5.70
N VAL A 164 -3.87 -10.96 6.96
CA VAL A 164 -4.69 -11.92 7.70
C VAL A 164 -5.49 -11.13 8.73
N GLU A 165 -6.80 -11.30 8.71
CA GLU A 165 -7.65 -10.66 9.70
C GLU A 165 -7.47 -11.36 11.05
N ASP A 166 -7.16 -10.58 12.09
CA ASP A 166 -6.92 -11.10 13.43
C ASP A 166 -8.16 -11.86 13.92
N ARG A 167 -7.95 -13.11 14.33
CA ARG A 167 -8.98 -13.98 14.89
C ARG A 167 -8.59 -14.22 16.34
N PRO A 168 -9.39 -13.78 17.33
CA PRO A 168 -9.06 -14.07 18.72
C PRO A 168 -9.02 -15.59 18.92
N GLU A 169 -7.85 -16.12 19.28
CA GLU A 169 -7.66 -17.54 19.53
C GLU A 169 -8.63 -18.04 20.60
N GLY A 170 -9.26 -19.20 20.37
CA GLY A 170 -10.09 -19.90 21.37
C GLY A 170 -11.55 -19.46 21.45
N ALA A 171 -11.96 -18.40 20.75
CA ALA A 171 -13.37 -18.17 20.48
C ALA A 171 -13.70 -18.78 19.12
N GLY A 172 -14.70 -19.64 19.02
CA GLY A 172 -15.43 -19.85 17.76
C GLY A 172 -16.23 -18.60 17.36
N GLY A 173 -15.65 -17.43 17.61
CA GLY A 173 -16.25 -16.11 17.56
C GLY A 173 -16.00 -15.47 16.21
N ASP A 174 -17.03 -14.77 15.74
CA ASP A 174 -17.15 -14.23 14.40
C ASP A 174 -15.92 -13.43 13.96
N LEU A 175 -15.62 -13.52 12.64
CA LEU A 175 -14.84 -12.51 11.92
C LEU A 175 -15.27 -11.11 12.36
N SER A 176 -14.37 -10.11 12.28
CA SER A 176 -14.71 -8.68 12.51
C SER A 176 -16.15 -8.40 12.02
N PRO A 177 -17.07 -7.89 12.85
CA PRO A 177 -18.50 -7.92 12.55
C PRO A 177 -18.78 -7.27 11.19
N ARG A 178 -19.18 -8.08 10.22
CA ARG A 178 -19.44 -7.65 8.84
C ARG A 178 -20.91 -7.50 8.60
N SER A 179 -21.30 -6.49 7.84
CA SER A 179 -22.66 -6.44 7.31
C SER A 179 -22.98 -7.70 6.48
N PRO A 180 -24.17 -8.33 6.66
CA PRO A 180 -24.62 -9.45 5.83
C PRO A 180 -24.64 -9.14 4.32
N ARG A 181 -24.61 -7.86 3.95
CA ARG A 181 -24.51 -7.40 2.56
C ARG A 181 -23.21 -7.81 1.88
N HIS A 182 -22.13 -8.06 2.63
CA HIS A 182 -20.86 -8.58 2.07
C HIS A 182 -20.99 -9.96 1.44
N LEU A 183 -21.85 -10.81 2.00
CA LEU A 183 -22.13 -12.14 1.44
C LEU A 183 -22.80 -12.07 0.06
N ARG A 184 -23.33 -10.89 -0.32
CA ARG A 184 -24.12 -10.68 -1.54
C ARG A 184 -23.41 -9.83 -2.58
N SER A 185 -22.18 -9.39 -2.31
CA SER A 185 -21.44 -8.52 -3.23
C SER A 185 -19.98 -8.95 -3.34
N ALA A 186 -19.48 -9.00 -4.57
CA ALA A 186 -18.05 -9.15 -4.81
C ALA A 186 -17.30 -7.85 -4.44
N TYR A 187 -16.05 -8.01 -4.05
CA TYR A 187 -15.11 -6.90 -3.91
C TYR A 187 -14.68 -6.38 -5.28
N SER A 188 -14.47 -5.07 -5.39
CA SER A 188 -14.25 -4.39 -6.67
C SER A 188 -13.18 -3.31 -6.67
N SER A 189 -12.77 -2.79 -5.50
CA SER A 189 -11.65 -1.87 -5.45
C SER A 189 -10.87 -1.90 -4.15
N VAL A 190 -9.56 -1.62 -4.24
CA VAL A 190 -8.65 -1.47 -3.09
C VAL A 190 -7.79 -0.22 -3.26
N CYS A 191 -7.47 0.48 -2.18
CA CYS A 191 -6.45 1.51 -2.18
C CYS A 191 -5.71 1.60 -0.83
N LEU A 192 -4.45 2.03 -0.86
CA LEU A 192 -3.76 2.48 0.35
C LEU A 192 -4.25 3.87 0.74
N VAL A 193 -4.64 4.02 2.00
CA VAL A 193 -5.15 5.26 2.58
C VAL A 193 -4.03 6.01 3.30
N ALA A 194 -3.26 5.31 4.12
CA ALA A 194 -2.16 5.89 4.88
C ALA A 194 -1.03 4.88 5.08
N GLN A 195 0.18 5.41 5.16
CA GLN A 195 1.42 4.66 5.41
C GLN A 195 1.93 4.85 6.84
N THR A 196 1.54 5.94 7.49
CA THR A 196 2.02 6.35 8.81
C THR A 196 0.89 7.05 9.57
N PRO A 197 0.77 6.83 10.90
CA PRO A 197 1.60 6.00 11.77
C PRO A 197 1.35 4.49 11.65
N ALA A 198 0.26 4.10 10.99
CA ALA A 198 -0.12 2.72 10.73
C ALA A 198 -0.44 2.55 9.25
N THR A 199 -0.30 1.32 8.75
CA THR A 199 -0.72 0.97 7.39
C THR A 199 -2.24 0.87 7.37
N VAL A 200 -2.89 1.79 6.66
CA VAL A 200 -4.35 1.83 6.50
C VAL A 200 -4.72 1.56 5.06
N LEU A 201 -5.57 0.57 4.84
CA LEU A 201 -6.10 0.18 3.54
C LEU A 201 -7.61 0.41 3.52
N ALA A 202 -8.16 0.72 2.36
CA ALA A 202 -9.60 0.66 2.13
C ALA A 202 -9.88 -0.33 1.01
N ARG A 203 -10.89 -1.18 1.20
CA ARG A 203 -11.42 -2.07 0.17
C ARG A 203 -12.92 -1.89 0.05
N ALA A 204 -13.44 -2.00 -1.17
CA ALA A 204 -14.84 -1.75 -1.45
C ALA A 204 -15.51 -2.87 -2.23
N THR A 205 -16.76 -3.12 -1.87
CA THR A 205 -17.65 -3.99 -2.61
C THR A 205 -18.28 -3.25 -3.79
N ALA A 206 -18.70 -3.99 -4.81
CA ALA A 206 -19.44 -3.46 -5.95
C ALA A 206 -20.73 -2.73 -5.51
N THR A 207 -21.32 -3.07 -4.36
CA THR A 207 -22.55 -2.45 -3.85
C THR A 207 -22.34 -1.19 -3.00
N GLY A 208 -21.11 -0.67 -2.91
CA GLY A 208 -20.84 0.59 -2.21
C GLY A 208 -20.61 0.46 -0.70
N LEU A 209 -20.31 -0.74 -0.20
CA LEU A 209 -19.73 -0.90 1.13
C LEU A 209 -18.22 -0.71 1.04
N VAL A 210 -17.67 0.11 1.93
CA VAL A 210 -16.22 0.35 2.05
C VAL A 210 -15.79 -0.12 3.44
N GLU A 211 -14.80 -0.99 3.49
CA GLU A 211 -14.15 -1.41 4.73
C GLU A 211 -12.78 -0.74 4.83
N VAL A 212 -12.50 -0.14 5.98
CA VAL A 212 -11.20 0.43 6.31
C VAL A 212 -10.47 -0.54 7.22
N LEU A 213 -9.32 -1.03 6.76
CA LEU A 213 -8.47 -1.98 7.48
C LEU A 213 -7.26 -1.25 8.05
N VAL A 214 -6.92 -1.60 9.28
CA VAL A 214 -5.68 -1.17 9.94
C VAL A 214 -4.82 -2.41 10.14
N ALA A 215 -3.61 -2.41 9.58
CA ALA A 215 -2.64 -3.47 9.84
C ALA A 215 -1.78 -3.14 11.07
N SER A 216 -1.54 -4.16 11.90
CA SER A 216 -0.72 -4.05 13.11
C SER A 216 0.78 -4.15 12.80
N GLY A 217 1.13 -4.67 11.62
CA GLY A 217 2.49 -4.78 11.12
C GLY A 217 2.86 -3.72 10.08
N ALA A 218 4.14 -3.37 10.05
CA ALA A 218 4.73 -2.61 8.97
C ALA A 218 5.07 -3.52 7.78
N LEU A 219 4.82 -3.01 6.58
CA LEU A 219 5.17 -3.71 5.36
C LEU A 219 6.65 -3.50 5.05
N ASN A 220 7.41 -4.59 4.95
CA ASN A 220 8.85 -4.56 4.75
C ASN A 220 9.24 -5.22 3.42
N PRO A 221 10.49 -5.04 2.94
CA PRO A 221 11.02 -5.83 1.84
C PRO A 221 10.94 -7.32 2.17
N SER A 222 10.27 -8.10 1.32
CA SER A 222 10.21 -9.56 1.47
C SER A 222 10.45 -10.25 0.13
N PHE A 223 11.28 -11.29 0.15
CA PHE A 223 11.74 -12.00 -1.05
C PHE A 223 11.64 -13.51 -0.87
N ASP A 224 11.53 -14.23 -1.98
CA ASP A 224 11.54 -15.69 -1.98
C ASP A 224 12.91 -16.22 -1.51
N SER A 225 12.90 -17.08 -0.49
CA SER A 225 14.11 -17.77 -0.01
C SER A 225 14.50 -18.90 -0.96
N PRO A 226 15.79 -19.01 -1.35
CA PRO A 226 16.25 -20.13 -2.16
C PRO A 226 15.99 -21.47 -1.46
N GLY A 227 15.17 -22.34 -2.07
CA GLY A 227 14.85 -23.67 -1.52
C GLY A 227 13.76 -23.68 -0.44
N GLY A 228 13.11 -22.55 -0.15
CA GLY A 228 11.92 -22.51 0.69
C GLY A 228 10.71 -23.10 -0.03
N PRO A 229 9.71 -23.63 0.71
CA PRO A 229 8.47 -24.07 0.09
C PRO A 229 7.79 -22.88 -0.62
N PRO A 230 7.35 -23.05 -1.88
CA PRO A 230 6.58 -22.02 -2.56
C PRO A 230 5.29 -21.75 -1.77
N GLY A 231 5.05 -20.49 -1.39
CA GLY A 231 3.76 -20.06 -0.85
C GLY A 231 3.60 -20.08 0.68
N ALA A 232 4.66 -20.27 1.47
CA ALA A 232 4.65 -19.67 2.81
C ALA A 232 4.73 -18.15 2.55
N GLY A 233 3.64 -17.39 2.64
CA GLY A 233 3.69 -15.93 2.63
C GLY A 233 4.10 -15.40 4.01
N ASP A 234 4.56 -14.15 4.10
CA ASP A 234 4.56 -13.49 5.42
C ASP A 234 3.14 -13.00 5.71
N GLU A 235 2.66 -13.18 6.93
CA GLU A 235 1.32 -12.75 7.31
C GLU A 235 1.38 -11.38 8.00
N LEU A 236 0.58 -10.45 7.53
CA LEU A 236 0.37 -9.14 8.14
C LEU A 236 -1.00 -9.14 8.81
N LEU A 237 -1.00 -9.15 10.14
CA LEU A 237 -2.25 -9.07 10.89
C LEU A 237 -2.94 -7.73 10.65
N CYS A 238 -4.24 -7.77 10.45
CA CYS A 238 -5.08 -6.59 10.25
C CYS A 238 -6.46 -6.75 10.88
N SER A 239 -7.14 -5.64 11.07
CA SER A 239 -8.52 -5.63 11.58
C SER A 239 -9.35 -4.66 10.75
N VAL A 240 -10.62 -4.99 10.53
CA VAL A 240 -11.59 -4.03 9.99
C VAL A 240 -11.91 -3.04 11.10
N PHE A 241 -11.48 -1.79 10.91
CA PHE A 241 -11.65 -0.73 11.89
C PHE A 241 -12.99 0.00 11.71
N GLU A 242 -13.38 0.25 10.46
CA GLU A 242 -14.62 0.95 10.15
C GLU A 242 -15.26 0.39 8.87
N GLU A 243 -16.59 0.27 8.87
CA GLU A 243 -17.40 -0.07 7.70
C GLU A 243 -18.28 1.14 7.35
N ILE A 244 -18.23 1.55 6.08
CA ILE A 244 -18.92 2.73 5.56
C ILE A 244 -19.84 2.30 4.43
N ASP A 245 -21.14 2.50 4.62
CA ASP A 245 -22.15 2.22 3.62
C ASP A 245 -22.46 3.49 2.82
N LEU A 246 -22.09 3.50 1.54
CA LEU A 246 -22.39 4.60 0.64
C LEU A 246 -23.84 4.55 0.11
N CYS A 247 -24.66 3.62 0.58
CA CYS A 247 -26.07 3.45 0.21
C CYS A 247 -26.29 3.45 -1.31
N SER A 248 -25.32 2.95 -2.07
CA SER A 248 -25.41 2.91 -3.53
C SER A 248 -26.57 2.00 -3.91
N ALA A 249 -27.58 2.57 -4.58
CA ALA A 249 -28.70 1.79 -5.10
C ALA A 249 -28.15 0.62 -5.93
N PRO A 250 -28.76 -0.58 -5.87
CA PRO A 250 -28.32 -1.72 -6.66
C PRO A 250 -28.52 -1.40 -8.15
N ALA A 251 -27.53 -0.74 -8.75
CA ALA A 251 -27.42 -0.61 -10.18
C ALA A 251 -26.92 -1.95 -10.71
N LYS A 252 -27.47 -2.39 -11.85
CA LYS A 252 -27.06 -3.65 -12.50
C LYS A 252 -25.54 -3.75 -12.76
N PHE A 253 -24.80 -2.64 -12.68
CA PHE A 253 -23.36 -2.57 -12.92
C PHE A 253 -22.67 -1.47 -12.09
N SER A 254 -22.87 -1.42 -10.76
CA SER A 254 -22.05 -0.54 -9.91
C SER A 254 -20.67 -1.19 -9.71
N SER A 255 -19.63 -0.59 -10.28
CA SER A 255 -18.26 -0.80 -9.84
C SER A 255 -17.86 0.47 -9.09
N LEU A 256 -17.55 0.32 -7.81
CA LEU A 256 -16.98 1.40 -7.01
C LEU A 256 -15.46 1.40 -7.27
N ARG A 257 -14.89 2.58 -7.49
CA ARG A 257 -13.45 2.78 -7.54
C ARG A 257 -13.03 3.67 -6.38
N LEU A 258 -12.07 3.19 -5.61
CA LEU A 258 -11.45 3.96 -4.55
C LEU A 258 -10.20 4.66 -5.07
N SER A 259 -9.92 5.85 -4.56
CA SER A 259 -8.68 6.57 -4.83
C SER A 259 -8.31 7.39 -3.59
N GLY A 260 -7.13 7.16 -3.04
CA GLY A 260 -6.58 8.01 -1.98
C GLY A 260 -6.23 9.38 -2.55
N LEU A 261 -6.65 10.45 -1.87
CA LEU A 261 -6.12 11.78 -2.10
C LEU A 261 -4.97 12.02 -1.14
N ALA A 262 -3.88 12.58 -1.65
CA ALA A 262 -2.86 13.16 -0.78
C ALA A 262 -3.55 14.19 0.12
N ALA A 263 -3.36 14.07 1.44
CA ALA A 263 -3.98 14.99 2.39
C ALA A 263 -3.54 16.42 2.05
N PRO A 264 -4.47 17.36 1.78
CA PRO A 264 -4.09 18.73 1.50
C PRO A 264 -3.36 19.31 2.71
N ARG A 265 -2.15 19.83 2.47
CA ARG A 265 -1.38 20.46 3.54
C ARG A 265 -2.10 21.72 4.00
N PRO A 266 -2.41 21.88 5.31
CA PRO A 266 -2.94 23.15 5.80
C PRO A 266 -1.87 24.22 5.61
N ALA A 267 -2.17 25.23 4.79
CA ALA A 267 -1.25 26.32 4.44
C ALA A 267 -0.82 27.19 5.66
N GLY A 268 -1.37 26.93 6.85
CA GLY A 268 -1.20 27.75 8.05
C GLY A 268 -0.87 26.99 9.33
N GLY A 269 -0.32 25.77 9.26
CA GLY A 269 0.08 25.03 10.48
C GLY A 269 -1.09 24.58 11.37
N GLY A 270 -2.30 24.49 10.81
CA GLY A 270 -3.45 23.87 11.46
C GLY A 270 -3.26 22.36 11.66
N PRO A 271 -4.13 21.71 12.46
CA PRO A 271 -4.06 20.27 12.66
C PRO A 271 -4.11 19.54 11.32
N ALA A 272 -3.29 18.51 11.15
CA ALA A 272 -3.27 17.71 9.94
C ALA A 272 -4.67 17.13 9.71
N GLU A 273 -5.29 17.49 8.59
CA GLU A 273 -6.53 16.87 8.16
C GLU A 273 -6.21 15.39 7.84
N GLY A 274 -7.02 14.48 8.35
CA GLY A 274 -6.85 13.05 8.06
C GLY A 274 -6.93 12.76 6.56
N PRO A 275 -6.47 11.59 6.11
CA PRO A 275 -6.52 11.22 4.70
C PRO A 275 -7.96 11.20 4.20
N ILE A 276 -8.12 11.55 2.92
CA ILE A 276 -9.41 11.53 2.23
C ILE A 276 -9.38 10.44 1.17
N VAL A 277 -10.36 9.54 1.20
CA VAL A 277 -10.59 8.54 0.17
C VAL A 277 -11.74 9.01 -0.72
N LEU A 278 -11.49 9.12 -2.02
CA LEU A 278 -12.56 9.29 -2.99
C LEU A 278 -13.14 7.93 -3.35
N ALA A 279 -14.45 7.81 -3.23
CA ALA A 279 -15.23 6.68 -3.70
C ALA A 279 -16.08 7.11 -4.90
N ARG A 280 -15.84 6.51 -6.06
CA ARG A 280 -16.52 6.86 -7.31
C ARG A 280 -17.22 5.65 -7.91
N SER A 281 -18.50 5.79 -8.17
CA SER A 281 -19.27 4.92 -9.05
C SER A 281 -19.74 5.70 -10.28
N ARG A 282 -20.60 5.08 -11.10
CA ARG A 282 -21.24 5.77 -12.24
C ARG A 282 -22.28 6.81 -11.79
N THR A 283 -22.84 6.65 -10.60
CA THR A 283 -23.99 7.45 -10.12
C THR A 283 -23.64 8.27 -8.87
N LEU A 284 -22.49 8.03 -8.25
CA LEU A 284 -22.10 8.66 -7.00
C LEU A 284 -20.61 8.98 -7.01
N VAL A 285 -20.26 10.16 -6.52
CA VAL A 285 -18.90 10.51 -6.12
C VAL A 285 -18.97 10.99 -4.67
N SER A 286 -18.24 10.32 -3.79
CA SER A 286 -18.17 10.68 -2.36
C SER A 286 -16.72 10.84 -1.92
N ALA A 287 -16.49 11.79 -1.01
CA ALA A 287 -15.26 11.91 -0.25
C ALA A 287 -15.48 11.31 1.14
N ILE A 288 -14.57 10.45 1.56
CA ILE A 288 -14.55 9.82 2.89
C ILE A 288 -13.34 10.38 3.62
N ALA A 289 -13.56 11.29 4.57
CA ALA A 289 -12.50 11.81 5.43
C ALA A 289 -12.32 10.89 6.64
N LEU A 290 -11.07 10.51 6.93
CA LEU A 290 -10.72 9.60 8.02
C LEU A 290 -9.87 10.33 9.08
N PRO A 291 -10.49 11.24 9.87
CA PRO A 291 -9.76 12.11 10.80
C PRO A 291 -9.04 11.34 11.91
N TRP A 292 -9.54 10.17 12.29
CA TRP A 292 -8.93 9.35 13.33
C TRP A 292 -7.54 8.82 12.94
N VAL A 293 -7.21 8.70 11.65
CA VAL A 293 -5.88 8.24 11.22
C VAL A 293 -4.79 9.21 11.68
N ALA A 294 -5.05 10.52 11.65
CA ALA A 294 -4.11 11.52 12.15
C ALA A 294 -3.90 11.40 13.68
N THR A 295 -4.92 10.93 14.40
CA THR A 295 -4.87 10.78 15.87
C THR A 295 -4.15 9.53 16.34
N LEU A 296 -3.99 8.51 15.47
CA LEU A 296 -3.19 7.32 15.78
C LEU A 296 -1.73 7.67 16.08
N GLY A 297 -1.22 8.78 15.52
CA GLY A 297 0.21 9.13 15.56
C GLY A 297 0.57 10.07 16.70
N SER A 298 -0.43 10.69 17.33
CA SER A 298 -0.26 11.73 18.35
C SER A 298 -0.26 11.19 19.78
N SER A 299 -0.09 9.87 19.97
CA SER A 299 0.15 9.18 21.25
C SER A 299 -0.55 9.80 22.46
N ASN A 300 -1.83 9.50 22.64
CA ASN A 300 -2.48 9.65 23.95
C ASN A 300 -3.46 8.52 24.30
N GLY A 301 -3.34 7.37 23.61
CA GLY A 301 -4.12 6.17 23.95
C GLY A 301 -5.62 6.45 24.07
N ALA A 302 -6.14 7.39 23.27
CA ALA A 302 -7.55 7.71 23.28
C ALA A 302 -8.31 6.40 23.04
N PRO A 303 -9.28 6.04 23.91
CA PRO A 303 -10.06 4.83 23.69
C PRO A 303 -10.69 4.90 22.30
N VAL A 304 -10.86 3.76 21.64
CA VAL A 304 -11.40 3.68 20.27
C VAL A 304 -12.71 4.48 20.14
N ASP A 305 -13.54 4.43 21.19
CA ASP A 305 -14.83 5.13 21.26
C ASP A 305 -14.73 6.67 21.31
N ALA A 306 -13.54 7.22 21.58
CA ALA A 306 -13.27 8.66 21.60
C ALA A 306 -12.62 9.16 20.29
N LEU A 307 -12.37 8.28 19.33
CA LEU A 307 -11.82 8.65 18.03
C LEU A 307 -12.89 9.34 17.16
N PRO A 308 -12.54 10.39 16.41
CA PRO A 308 -13.49 11.06 15.53
C PRO A 308 -13.91 10.11 14.41
N LEU A 309 -15.22 9.97 14.19
CA LEU A 309 -15.78 9.10 13.15
C LEU A 309 -15.40 9.56 11.73
N ALA A 310 -15.41 8.64 10.77
CA ALA A 310 -15.30 9.03 9.37
C ALA A 310 -16.45 9.95 8.98
N THR A 311 -16.14 10.93 8.13
CA THR A 311 -17.15 11.81 7.54
C THR A 311 -17.28 11.51 6.06
N VAL A 312 -18.49 11.17 5.62
CA VAL A 312 -18.80 10.93 4.21
C VAL A 312 -19.51 12.15 3.64
N THR A 313 -18.91 12.75 2.60
CA THR A 313 -19.50 13.87 1.86
C THR A 313 -19.79 13.44 0.44
N THR A 314 -21.05 13.47 0.04
CA THR A 314 -21.43 13.30 -1.36
C THR A 314 -21.02 14.55 -2.15
N LEU A 315 -20.10 14.37 -3.09
CA LEU A 315 -19.62 15.43 -3.98
C LEU A 315 -20.53 15.58 -5.20
N ALA A 316 -21.04 14.47 -5.73
CA ALA A 316 -21.94 14.46 -6.87
C ALA A 316 -22.83 13.22 -6.89
N GLU A 317 -24.11 13.41 -7.25
CA GLU A 317 -25.02 12.34 -7.65
C GLU A 317 -25.33 12.51 -9.14
N LEU A 318 -25.01 11.49 -9.92
CA LEU A 318 -25.24 11.47 -11.36
C LEU A 318 -26.50 10.66 -11.63
N ARG A 319 -27.50 11.31 -12.22
CA ARG A 319 -28.79 10.72 -12.60
C ARG A 319 -28.73 10.06 -13.98
#